data_AF-A0A9D0C0C9-F1
#
_entry.id   AF-A0A9D0C0C9-F1
#
_cell.length_a   1.000
_cell.length_b   1.000
_cell.length_c   1.000
_cell.angle_alpha   90.00
_cell.angle_beta   90.00
_cell.angle_gamma   90.00
#
_symmetry.space_group_name_H-M   'P 1'
#
loop_
_entity.id
_entity.type
_entity.pdbx_description
1 polymer ?
#
loop_
_entity_poly.entity_id
_entity_poly.type
_entity_poly.pdbx_seq_one_letter_code
_entity_poly.pdbx_strand_id
1 'polypeptide(L)' 'MKFKHLCIGLLMSVFLLGGCSTAGVKPWQRGHLAQKKMQLDPYPLDSFLDDHIYFSKEGSMGGRGAGGGGCGCN' A
#
# COMPACT_ATOMS: atom_id res chain seq x y z
N MET A 1 -22.95 -2.94 -35.51
CA MET A 1 -23.40 -1.72 -34.79
C MET A 1 -23.39 -1.89 -33.27
N LYS A 2 -24.07 -2.91 -32.70
CA LYS A 2 -24.14 -3.14 -31.23
C LYS A 2 -22.77 -3.29 -30.53
N PHE A 3 -21.84 -4.02 -31.15
CA PHE A 3 -20.49 -4.23 -30.61
C PHE A 3 -19.65 -2.94 -30.54
N LYS A 4 -19.79 -2.05 -31.54
CA LYS A 4 -19.14 -0.73 -31.53
C LYS A 4 -19.64 0.16 -30.39
N HIS A 5 -20.96 0.17 -30.14
CA HIS A 5 -21.53 0.95 -29.04
C HIS A 5 -21.15 0.40 -27.66
N LEU A 6 -21.01 -0.93 -27.54
CA LEU A 6 -20.52 -1.57 -26.31
C LEU A 6 -19.06 -1.18 -26.00
N CYS A 7 -18.19 -1.18 -27.01
CA CYS A 7 -16.79 -0.75 -26.84
C CYS A 7 -16.68 0.74 -26.50
N ILE A 8 -17.50 1.60 -27.11
CA ILE A 8 -17.53 3.04 -26.80
C ILE A 8 -18.01 3.30 -25.36
N GLY A 9 -19.03 2.57 -24.91
CA GLY A 9 -19.51 2.66 -23.53
C GLY A 9 -18.45 2.23 -22.51
N LEU A 10 -17.71 1.16 -22.80
CA LEU A 10 -16.63 0.67 -21.95
C LEU A 10 -15.44 1.65 -21.87
N LEU A 11 -15.04 2.25 -23.01
CA LEU A 11 -13.99 3.26 -23.04
C LEU A 11 -14.36 4.52 -22.25
N MET A 12 -15.65 4.89 -22.27
CA MET A 12 -16.12 6.05 -21.52
C MET A 12 -16.20 5.83 -20.01
N SER A 13 -16.54 4.62 -19.56
CA SER A 13 -16.57 4.32 -18.12
C SER A 13 -15.17 4.36 -17.49
N VAL A 14 -14.15 3.91 -18.21
CA VAL A 14 -12.74 3.98 -17.76
C VAL A 14 -12.29 5.42 -17.58
N PHE A 15 -12.68 6.33 -18.47
CA PHE A 15 -12.33 7.74 -18.39
C PHE A 15 -12.96 8.43 -17.18
N LEU A 16 -14.18 8.04 -16.80
CA LEU A 16 -14.91 8.59 -15.65
C LEU A 16 -14.38 8.09 -14.30
N LEU A 17 -13.68 6.95 -14.28
CA LEU A 17 -13.07 6.38 -13.06
C LEU A 17 -11.65 6.93 -12.79
N GLY A 18 -11.12 7.80 -13.66
CA GLY A 18 -9.83 8.45 -13.46
C GLY A 18 -9.86 9.48 -12.32
N GLY A 19 -9.03 9.30 -11.30
CA GLY A 19 -8.83 10.29 -10.24
C GLY A 19 -7.85 11.42 -10.64
N CYS A 20 -7.85 12.52 -9.89
CA CYS A 20 -6.94 13.67 -10.08
C CYS A 20 -5.48 13.40 -9.63
N SER A 21 -4.98 12.17 -9.80
CA SER A 21 -3.61 11.79 -9.41
C SER A 21 -2.53 12.37 -10.33
N THR A 22 -2.92 12.90 -11.50
CA THR A 22 -2.00 13.54 -12.47
C THR A 22 -1.60 14.96 -12.07
N ALA A 23 -2.34 15.59 -11.15
CA ALA A 23 -1.97 16.87 -10.55
C ALA A 23 -0.91 16.64 -9.46
N GLY A 24 0.31 16.27 -9.88
CA GLY A 24 1.42 16.01 -8.97
C GLY A 24 1.77 17.25 -8.13
N VAL A 25 2.09 17.03 -6.86
CA VAL A 25 2.66 18.06 -5.99
C VAL A 25 4.14 18.26 -6.31
N LYS A 26 4.62 19.51 -6.27
CA LYS A 26 6.05 19.82 -6.48
C LYS A 26 6.89 19.09 -5.43
N PRO A 27 8.11 18.61 -5.74
CA PRO A 27 8.91 17.78 -4.82
C PRO A 27 9.08 18.38 -3.41
N TRP A 28 9.25 19.70 -3.31
CA TRP A 28 9.41 20.42 -2.03
C TRP A 28 8.11 20.61 -1.24
N GLN A 29 6.93 20.45 -1.87
CA GLN A 29 5.64 20.46 -1.16
C GLN A 29 5.37 19.13 -0.41
N ARG A 30 6.14 18.08 -0.71
CA ARG A 30 6.02 16.77 -0.04
C ARG A 30 6.51 16.79 1.41
N GLY A 31 7.30 17.79 1.81
CA GLY A 31 7.78 17.90 3.20
C GLY A 31 6.65 17.94 4.23
N HIS A 32 5.51 18.54 3.90
CA HIS A 32 4.35 18.59 4.80
C HIS A 32 3.60 17.25 4.89
N LEU A 33 3.73 16.38 3.89
CA LEU A 33 3.11 15.05 3.82
C LEU A 33 4.06 13.92 4.25
N ALA A 34 5.32 14.23 4.55
CA ALA A 34 6.34 13.26 4.97
C ALA A 34 6.55 13.25 6.50
N GLN A 35 5.51 13.59 7.28
CA GLN A 35 5.61 13.61 8.73
C GLN A 35 5.82 12.19 9.27
N LYS A 36 6.58 12.04 10.36
CA LYS A 36 6.84 10.74 11.00
C LYS A 36 5.55 9.95 11.28
N LYS A 37 4.49 10.63 11.73
CA LYS A 37 3.17 10.03 12.01
C LYS A 37 2.39 9.55 10.78
N MET A 38 2.81 9.94 9.57
CA MET A 38 2.20 9.54 8.30
C MET A 38 2.92 8.34 7.66
N GLN A 39 4.02 7.87 8.28
CA GLN A 39 4.71 6.66 7.86
C GLN A 39 3.85 5.44 8.15
N LEU A 40 4.01 4.38 7.34
CA LEU A 40 3.33 3.09 7.54
C LEU A 40 3.62 2.52 8.94
N ASP A 41 4.85 2.73 9.42
CA ASP A 41 5.28 2.43 10.77
C ASP A 41 6.01 3.65 11.36
N PRO A 42 5.32 4.48 12.16
CA PRO A 42 5.92 5.61 12.83
C PRO A 42 6.88 5.23 13.97
N TYR A 43 6.79 4.01 14.51
CA TYR A 43 7.50 3.54 15.70
C TYR A 43 8.14 2.15 15.46
N PRO A 44 9.17 2.09 14.59
CA PRO A 44 9.74 0.82 14.14
C PRO A 44 10.42 -0.02 15.23
N LEU A 45 10.79 0.59 16.35
CA LEU A 45 11.34 -0.14 17.50
C LEU A 45 10.26 -0.90 18.27
N ASP A 46 9.09 -0.29 18.40
CA ASP A 46 7.97 -0.89 19.13
C ASP A 46 7.38 -2.05 18.32
N SER A 47 7.18 -1.84 17.01
CA SER A 47 6.72 -2.89 16.09
C SER A 47 7.72 -4.06 16.01
N PHE A 48 9.02 -3.78 15.95
CA PHE A 48 10.06 -4.81 15.99
C PHE A 48 10.02 -5.62 17.28
N LEU A 49 9.85 -4.97 18.43
CA LEU A 49 9.79 -5.65 19.72
C LEU A 49 8.55 -6.55 19.82
N ASP A 50 7.39 -6.03 19.38
CA ASP A 50 6.15 -6.79 19.33
C ASP A 50 6.27 -8.01 18.40
N ASP A 51 6.84 -7.83 17.22
CA ASP A 51 7.10 -8.92 16.27
C ASP A 51 8.08 -9.95 16.88
N HIS A 52 9.15 -9.51 17.54
CA HIS A 52 10.11 -10.40 18.22
C HIS A 52 9.43 -11.23 19.32
N ILE A 53 8.57 -10.63 20.13
CA ILE A 53 7.77 -11.33 21.15
C ILE A 53 6.80 -12.30 20.49
N TYR A 54 6.12 -11.88 19.44
CA TYR A 54 5.12 -12.68 18.72
C TYR A 54 5.76 -13.92 18.09
N PHE A 55 6.85 -13.77 17.34
CA PHE A 55 7.61 -14.89 16.77
C PHE A 55 8.14 -15.85 17.83
N SER A 56 8.60 -15.33 18.97
CA SER A 56 9.12 -16.16 20.06
C SER A 56 8.02 -17.01 20.72
N LYS A 57 6.76 -16.55 20.67
CA LYS A 57 5.61 -17.21 21.32
C LYS A 57 4.80 -18.09 20.36
N GLU A 58 4.67 -17.66 19.11
CA GLU A 58 3.68 -18.18 18.16
C GLU A 58 4.31 -18.47 16.79
N GLY A 59 5.61 -18.79 16.73
CA GLY A 59 6.52 -18.86 15.56
C GLY A 59 6.13 -19.71 14.33
N SER A 60 4.86 -19.91 14.04
CA SER A 60 4.30 -20.54 12.85
C SER A 60 3.71 -19.55 11.83
N MET A 61 3.65 -18.24 12.13
CA MET A 61 3.07 -17.22 11.24
C MET A 61 4.13 -16.19 10.79
N GLY A 62 4.37 -16.10 9.48
CA GLY A 62 5.30 -15.16 8.85
C GLY A 62 4.98 -13.68 9.16
N GLY A 63 6.02 -12.84 9.14
CA GLY A 63 5.96 -11.46 9.65
C GLY A 63 5.07 -10.49 8.86
N ARG A 64 4.93 -9.27 9.38
CA ARG A 64 4.06 -8.23 8.79
C ARG A 64 4.71 -7.60 7.54
N GLY A 65 4.11 -7.74 6.36
CA GLY A 65 4.51 -7.01 5.15
C GLY A 65 4.22 -7.70 3.82
N ALA A 66 4.34 -6.98 2.70
CA ALA A 66 4.08 -7.47 1.34
C ALA A 66 5.09 -8.52 0.82
N GLY A 67 6.03 -8.97 1.66
CA GLY A 67 6.93 -10.10 1.43
C GLY A 67 7.02 -11.04 2.64
N GLY A 68 6.14 -10.90 3.63
CA GLY A 68 6.12 -11.70 4.86
C GLY A 68 5.51 -13.09 4.64
N GLY A 69 6.05 -13.84 3.70
CA GLY A 69 5.70 -15.24 3.52
C GLY A 69 6.66 -16.12 4.30
N GLY A 70 6.18 -16.87 5.30
CA GLY A 70 6.81 -18.16 5.57
C GLY A 70 6.68 -18.79 6.95
N CYS A 71 6.78 -20.12 6.88
CA CYS A 71 6.96 -21.18 7.88
C CYS A 71 8.26 -21.05 8.72
N GLY A 72 8.73 -19.84 9.02
CA GLY A 72 9.82 -19.64 10.01
C GLY A 72 11.26 -19.97 9.59
N CYS A 73 11.59 -20.07 8.29
CA CYS A 73 12.99 -20.19 7.84
C CYS A 73 13.47 -18.88 7.20
N ASN A 74 14.34 -18.13 7.90
CA ASN A 74 15.32 -17.21 7.28
C ASN A 74 16.63 -17.96 7.05
#